data_AF-A0A962SCV5-F1
#
_entry.id   AF-A0A962SCV5-F1
#
_cell.length_a   1.000
_cell.length_b   1.000
_cell.length_c   1.000
_cell.angle_alpha   90.00
_cell.angle_beta   90.00
_cell.angle_gamma   90.00
#
_symmetry.space_group_name_H-M   'P 1'
#
loop_
_entity.id
_entity.type
_entity.pdbx_description
1 polymer ?
#
loop_
_entity_poly.entity_id
_entity_poly.type
_entity_poly.pdbx_seq_one_letter_code
_entity_poly.pdbx_strand_id
1 'polypeptide(L)'
;FIAGPGAIATIMLLMSEHHDDWIAQALIIATMAVVVLIALVLFIISGAAARYLAPSVTTVISRLLGMLLAALSIQFVIDGLKTAFKL
;
A
#
# COMPACT_ATOMS: atom_id res chain seq x y z
N PHE A 1 -2.04 1.97 -7.31
CA PHE A 1 -2.67 2.08 -5.98
C PHE A 1 -1.65 2.64 -5.01
N ILE A 2 -1.95 3.76 -4.34
CA ILE A 2 -1.03 4.40 -3.39
C ILE A 2 -1.30 3.88 -1.96
N ALA A 3 -2.57 3.78 -1.56
CA ALA A 3 -2.97 3.12 -0.32
C ALA A 3 -3.59 1.76 -0.64
N GLY A 4 -2.75 0.74 -0.83
CA GLY A 4 -3.21 -0.64 -0.98
C GLY A 4 -3.69 -1.23 0.37
N PRO A 5 -4.42 -2.35 0.37
CA PRO A 5 -4.94 -2.97 1.59
C PRO A 5 -3.83 -3.34 2.59
N GLY A 6 -2.64 -3.76 2.12
CA GLY A 6 -1.50 -4.04 2.99
C GLY A 6 -0.89 -2.80 3.65
N ALA A 7 -0.85 -1.67 2.94
CA ALA A 7 -0.39 -0.40 3.52
C ALA A 7 -1.36 0.09 4.62
N ILE A 8 -2.66 -0.04 4.39
CA ILE A 8 -3.70 0.29 5.38
C ILE A 8 -3.56 -0.61 6.61
N ALA A 9 -3.47 -1.93 6.41
CA ALA A 9 -3.31 -2.88 7.51
C ALA A 9 -2.04 -2.60 8.35
N THR A 10 -0.92 -2.28 7.69
CA THR A 10 0.34 -1.96 8.37
C THR A 10 0.23 -0.70 9.21
N ILE A 11 -0.35 0.37 8.68
CA ILE A 11 -0.54 1.62 9.43
C ILE A 11 -1.51 1.40 10.60
N MET A 12 -2.59 0.66 10.38
CA MET A 12 -3.53 0.30 11.45
C MET A 12 -2.85 -0.50 12.57
N LEU A 13 -2.03 -1.50 12.21
CA LEU A 13 -1.27 -2.29 13.18
C LEU A 13 -0.25 -1.43 13.93
N LEU A 14 0.57 -0.63 13.24
CA LEU A 14 1.57 0.24 13.86
C LEU A 14 0.94 1.27 14.80
N MET A 15 -0.20 1.85 14.41
CA MET A 15 -0.97 2.76 15.25
C MET A 15 -1.56 2.05 16.47
N SER A 16 -2.08 0.83 16.29
CA SER A 16 -2.63 0.02 17.37
C SER A 16 -1.57 -0.43 18.37
N GLU A 17 -0.36 -0.76 17.91
CA GLU A 17 0.76 -1.20 18.73
C GLU A 17 1.35 -0.05 19.57
N HIS A 18 1.24 1.19 19.10
CA HIS A 18 1.76 2.39 19.77
C HIS A 18 0.65 3.32 20.26
N HIS A 19 -0.49 2.78 20.74
CA HIS A 19 -1.68 3.55 21.11
C HIS A 19 -1.40 4.70 22.09
N ASP A 20 -0.51 4.51 23.07
CA ASP A 20 -0.23 5.48 24.12
C ASP A 20 1.04 6.33 23.87
N ASP A 21 1.74 6.11 22.75
CA ASP A 21 2.94 6.88 22.37
C ASP A 21 2.66 7.86 21.24
N TRP A 22 2.33 9.09 21.61
CA TRP A 22 2.03 10.16 20.65
C TRP A 22 3.22 10.55 19.77
N ILE A 23 4.45 10.33 20.24
CA ILE A 23 5.66 10.61 19.45
C ILE A 23 5.79 9.56 18.34
N ALA A 24 5.62 8.28 18.69
CA ALA A 24 5.63 7.19 17.72
C ALA A 24 4.52 7.36 16.66
N GLN A 25 3.29 7.70 17.08
CA GLN A 25 2.20 7.96 16.14
C GLN A 25 2.47 9.13 15.20
N ALA A 26 3.02 10.24 15.71
CA ALA A 26 3.41 11.37 14.89
C ALA A 26 4.48 10.98 13.85
N LEU A 27 5.43 10.12 14.22
CA LEU A 27 6.46 9.62 13.31
C LEU A 27 5.89 8.70 12.23
N ILE A 28 4.91 7.85 12.57
CA ILE A 28 4.19 7.00 11.60
C ILE A 28 3.48 7.88 10.57
N ILE A 29 2.74 8.90 11.01
CA ILE A 29 2.04 9.83 10.11
C ILE A 29 3.03 10.61 9.24
N ALA A 30 4.12 11.12 9.83
CA ALA A 30 5.16 11.82 9.10
C ALA A 30 5.78 10.93 8.00
N THR A 31 6.08 9.67 8.32
CA THR A 31 6.61 8.70 7.36
C THR A 31 5.62 8.44 6.22
N MET A 32 4.33 8.24 6.55
CA MET A 32 3.27 8.09 5.55
C MET A 32 3.20 9.33 4.64
N ALA A 33 3.24 10.52 5.20
CA ALA A 33 3.21 11.78 4.45
C ALA A 33 4.40 11.89 3.49
N VAL A 34 5.60 11.51 3.92
CA VAL A 34 6.81 11.47 3.08
C VAL A 34 6.64 10.50 1.92
N VAL A 35 6.13 9.29 2.16
CA VAL A 35 5.89 8.29 1.10
C VAL A 35 4.89 8.83 0.06
N VAL A 36 3.80 9.45 0.51
CA VAL A 36 2.80 10.08 -0.38
C VAL A 36 3.43 11.22 -1.19
N LEU A 37 4.29 12.03 -0.56
CA LEU A 37 4.98 13.14 -1.23
C LEU A 37 5.95 12.63 -2.30
N ILE A 38 6.71 11.56 -2.01
CA ILE A 38 7.55 10.88 -3.01
C ILE A 38 6.69 10.36 -4.18
N ALA A 39 5.58 9.70 -3.88
CA ALA A 39 4.67 9.20 -4.92
C ALA A 39 4.09 10.34 -5.79
N LEU A 40 3.78 11.49 -5.18
CA LEU A 40 3.32 12.69 -5.89
C LEU A 40 4.39 13.23 -6.84
N VAL A 41 5.64 13.35 -6.38
CA VAL A 41 6.77 13.79 -7.22
C VAL A 41 6.98 12.83 -8.40
N LEU A 42 6.93 11.52 -8.15
CA LEU A 42 6.99 10.52 -9.22
C LEU A 42 5.84 10.67 -10.22
N PHE A 43 4.62 10.99 -9.75
CA PHE A 43 3.46 11.22 -10.61
C PHE A 43 3.65 12.45 -11.52
N ILE A 44 4.20 13.55 -10.99
CA ILE A 44 4.49 14.77 -11.76
C ILE A 44 5.51 14.47 -12.86
N ILE A 45 6.56 13.70 -12.55
CA ILE A 45 7.61 13.34 -13.50
C ILE A 45 7.15 12.24 -14.47
N SER A 46 6.09 11.48 -14.13
CA SER A 46 5.64 10.33 -14.91
C SER A 46 5.26 10.67 -16.35
N GLY A 47 4.83 11.90 -16.65
CA GLY A 47 4.52 12.33 -18.02
C GLY A 47 5.72 12.21 -18.97
N ALA A 48 6.94 12.45 -18.49
CA ALA A 48 8.16 12.24 -19.26
C ALA A 48 8.53 10.74 -19.35
N ALA A 49 8.32 9.99 -18.27
CA ALA A 49 8.59 8.55 -18.23
C ALA A 49 7.64 7.73 -19.13
N ALA A 50 6.37 8.15 -19.24
CA ALA A 50 5.35 7.47 -20.03
C ALA A 50 5.69 7.42 -21.53
N ARG A 51 6.49 8.36 -22.03
CA ARG A 51 6.92 8.41 -23.44
C ARG A 51 7.91 7.29 -23.80
N TYR A 52 8.54 6.66 -22.80
CA TYR A 52 9.49 5.57 -22.98
C TYR A 52 8.89 4.18 -22.72
N LEU A 53 7.65 4.10 -22.20
CA LEU A 53 7.00 2.83 -21.87
C LEU A 53 6.20 2.29 -23.05
N ALA A 54 6.54 1.08 -23.50
CA ALA A 54 5.77 0.38 -24.52
C ALA A 54 4.36 0.01 -23.98
N PRO A 55 3.28 0.18 -24.77
CA PRO A 55 1.90 -0.10 -24.33
C PRO A 55 1.68 -1.52 -23.76
N SER A 56 2.39 -2.51 -24.32
CA SER A 56 2.33 -3.90 -23.85
C SER A 56 2.86 -4.04 -22.41
N VAL A 57 3.93 -3.32 -22.07
CA VAL A 57 4.54 -3.37 -20.73
C VAL A 57 3.59 -2.76 -19.70
N THR A 58 3.02 -1.60 -19.99
CA THR A 58 2.03 -0.94 -19.11
C THR A 58 0.81 -1.83 -18.85
N THR A 59 0.33 -2.51 -19.90
CA THR A 59 -0.80 -3.45 -19.80
C THR A 59 -0.47 -4.64 -18.89
N VAL A 60 0.70 -5.26 -19.08
CA VAL A 60 1.13 -6.40 -18.26
C VAL A 60 1.31 -5.97 -16.81
N ILE A 61 2.00 -4.86 -16.54
CA ILE A 61 2.20 -4.35 -15.18
C ILE A 61 0.85 -4.07 -14.49
N SER A 62 -0.09 -3.43 -15.19
CA SER A 62 -1.41 -3.13 -14.63
C SER A 62 -2.18 -4.39 -14.26
N ARG A 63 -2.11 -5.43 -15.11
CA ARG A 63 -2.72 -6.74 -14.81
C ARG A 63 -2.05 -7.42 -13.63
N LEU A 64 -0.72 -7.42 -13.58
CA LEU A 64 0.04 -8.03 -12.47
C LEU A 64 -0.30 -7.36 -11.14
N LEU A 65 -0.28 -6.01 -11.08
CA LEU A 65 -0.67 -5.27 -9.88
C LEU A 65 -2.10 -5.61 -9.43
N GLY A 66 -3.05 -5.67 -10.37
CA GLY A 66 -4.43 -6.05 -10.06
C GLY A 66 -4.56 -7.49 -9.53
N MET A 67 -3.88 -8.45 -10.16
CA MET A 67 -3.90 -9.85 -9.72
C MET A 67 -3.23 -10.03 -8.35
N LEU A 68 -2.12 -9.34 -8.08
CA LEU A 68 -1.46 -9.35 -6.77
C LEU A 68 -2.36 -8.79 -5.66
N LEU A 69 -3.06 -7.69 -5.94
CA LEU A 69 -4.01 -7.09 -5.00
C LEU A 69 -5.19 -8.01 -4.71
N ALA A 70 -5.73 -8.70 -5.73
CA ALA A 70 -6.78 -9.69 -5.54
C ALA A 70 -6.30 -10.85 -4.66
N ALA A 71 -5.10 -11.37 -4.91
CA ALA A 71 -4.49 -12.43 -4.11
C ALA A 71 -4.27 -11.99 -2.65
N LEU A 72 -3.69 -10.80 -2.42
CA LEU A 72 -3.50 -10.22 -1.08
C LEU A 72 -4.83 -10.01 -0.35
N SER A 73 -5.86 -9.55 -1.06
CA SER A 73 -7.18 -9.35 -0.46
C SER A 73 -7.78 -10.67 0.03
N ILE A 74 -7.68 -11.74 -0.76
CA ILE A 74 -8.13 -13.07 -0.36
C ILE A 74 -7.29 -13.59 0.82
N GLN A 75 -5.97 -13.38 0.81
CA GLN A 75 -5.11 -13.73 1.94
C GLN A 75 -5.56 -13.04 3.22
N PHE A 76 -5.83 -11.74 3.21
CA PHE A 76 -6.32 -11.02 4.38
C PHE A 76 -7.69 -11.50 4.88
N VAL A 77 -8.60 -11.87 3.97
CA VAL A 77 -9.90 -12.46 4.37
C VAL A 77 -9.68 -13.79 5.09
N ILE A 78 -8.81 -14.66 4.55
CA ILE A 78 -8.48 -15.95 5.16
C ILE A 78 -7.81 -15.76 6.52
N ASP A 79 -6.84 -14.85 6.63
CA ASP A 79 -6.14 -14.57 7.88
C ASP A 79 -7.07 -13.98 8.94
N GLY A 80 -7.99 -13.10 8.53
CA GLY A 80 -9.05 -12.58 9.40
C GLY A 80 -9.98 -13.67 9.92
N LEU A 81 -10.42 -14.59 9.05
CA LEU A 81 -11.27 -15.72 9.44
C LEU A 81 -10.56 -16.68 10.39
N LYS A 82 -9.30 -17.04 10.13
CA LYS A 82 -8.50 -17.88 11.04
C LYS A 82 -8.39 -17.27 12.43
N THR A 83 -8.07 -15.98 12.48
CA THR A 83 -7.97 -15.22 13.73
C THR A 83 -9.30 -15.21 14.50
N ALA A 84 -10.43 -15.07 13.79
CA ALA A 84 -11.76 -15.05 14.39
C ALA A 84 -12.22 -16.41 14.95
N PHE A 85 -11.92 -17.51 14.25
CA PHE A 85 -12.39 -18.85 14.63
C PHE A 85 -11.41 -19.66 15.47
N LYS A 86 -10.20 -19.14 15.78
CA LYS A 86 -9.15 -19.81 16.57
C LYS A 86 -8.98 -21.30 16.20
N LEU A 87 -8.84 -21.57 14.89
CA LEU A 87 -8.13 -22.76 14.38
C LEU A 87 -6.66 -22.39 14.21
#